data_AF-A0A7V9QN79-F1
#
_entry.id   AF-A0A7V9QN79-F1
#
_cell.length_a   1.000
_cell.length_b   1.000
_cell.length_c   1.000
_cell.angle_alpha   90.00
_cell.angle_beta   90.00
_cell.angle_gamma   90.00
#
_symmetry.space_group_name_H-M   'P 1'
#
loop_
_entity.id
_entity.type
_entity.pdbx_description
1 polymer ?
#
loop_
_entity_poly.entity_id
_entity_poly.type
_entity_poly.pdbx_seq_one_letter_code
_entity_poly.pdbx_strand_id
1 'polypeptide(L)'
;HALLAVSDSGEGIPDDVRPHIFEPFFTTKEVGQGTGLGLATVYGIVKQSGGVIDVVSARGKGTTFNLYFPLTSGDAPEQAQHYAVTGGLTGTETILLVEDANALRAVATRILTSNGYKGSCSRKW
;
A
#
# COMPACT_ATOMS: atom_id res chain seq x y z
N HIS A 1 -11.23 14.51 13.02
CA HIS A 1 -10.69 13.93 11.78
C HIS A 1 -10.46 15.07 10.80
N ALA A 2 -9.37 15.04 10.04
CA ALA A 2 -9.18 15.88 8.85
C ALA A 2 -9.77 15.16 7.63
N LEU A 3 -10.35 15.90 6.69
CA LEU A 3 -10.85 15.38 5.41
C LEU A 3 -9.98 15.93 4.26
N LEU A 4 -9.44 15.04 3.45
CA LEU A 4 -8.92 15.35 2.12
C LEU A 4 -9.90 14.81 1.08
N ALA A 5 -10.53 15.72 0.33
CA ALA A 5 -11.42 15.37 -0.76
C ALA A 5 -10.72 15.61 -2.11
N VAL A 6 -10.78 14.63 -3.00
CA VAL A 6 -10.29 14.73 -4.38
C VAL A 6 -11.46 14.45 -5.30
N SER A 7 -11.83 15.46 -6.10
CA SER A 7 -12.97 15.39 -7.02
C SER A 7 -12.51 15.58 -8.46
N ASP A 8 -13.08 14.78 -9.36
CA ASP A 8 -12.97 14.95 -10.80
C ASP A 8 -14.35 15.12 -11.44
N SER A 9 -14.37 15.60 -12.68
CA SER A 9 -15.59 15.75 -13.50
C SER A 9 -15.65 14.75 -14.66
N GLY A 10 -15.01 13.59 -14.51
CA GLY A 10 -14.94 12.54 -15.52
C GLY A 10 -16.23 11.72 -15.64
N GLU A 11 -16.12 10.54 -16.23
CA GLU A 11 -17.28 9.68 -16.52
C GLU A 11 -17.88 8.99 -15.29
N GLY A 12 -17.22 9.08 -14.13
CA GLY A 12 -17.62 8.39 -12.92
C GLY A 12 -17.42 6.87 -12.99
N ILE A 13 -17.68 6.21 -11.86
CA ILE A 13 -17.49 4.79 -11.64
C ILE A 13 -18.89 4.15 -11.55
N PRO A 14 -19.19 3.13 -12.38
CA PRO A 14 -20.43 2.35 -12.28
C PRO A 14 -20.58 1.64 -10.92
N ASP A 15 -21.82 1.47 -10.47
CA ASP A 15 -22.12 0.84 -9.17
C ASP A 15 -21.65 -0.61 -9.06
N ASP A 16 -21.63 -1.35 -10.16
CA ASP A 16 -21.13 -2.72 -10.26
C ASP A 16 -19.59 -2.80 -10.19
N VAL A 17 -18.90 -1.73 -10.60
CA VAL A 17 -17.42 -1.65 -10.56
C VAL A 17 -16.93 -1.15 -9.19
N ARG A 18 -17.68 -0.24 -8.56
CA ARG A 18 -17.28 0.45 -7.32
C ARG A 18 -16.80 -0.47 -6.18
N PRO A 19 -17.38 -1.66 -5.92
CA PRO A 19 -16.89 -2.56 -4.87
C PRO A 19 -15.47 -3.07 -5.09
N HIS A 20 -15.01 -3.12 -6.35
CA HIS A 20 -13.77 -3.77 -6.75
C HIS A 20 -12.60 -2.80 -6.94
N ILE A 21 -12.84 -1.48 -6.94
CA ILE A 21 -11.83 -0.49 -7.33
C ILE A 21 -10.59 -0.43 -6.41
N PHE A 22 -10.69 -1.01 -5.22
CA PHE A 22 -9.57 -1.11 -4.27
C PHE A 22 -8.90 -2.49 -4.26
N GLU A 23 -9.39 -3.44 -5.05
CA GLU A 23 -8.76 -4.76 -5.19
C GLU A 23 -7.43 -4.62 -5.94
N PRO A 24 -6.35 -5.28 -5.46
CA PRO A 24 -5.09 -5.29 -6.17
C PRO A 24 -5.26 -5.86 -7.58
N PHE A 25 -4.61 -5.21 -8.56
CA PHE A 25 -4.62 -5.59 -9.97
C PHE A 25 -5.95 -5.41 -10.71
N PHE A 26 -7.00 -4.94 -10.04
CA PHE A 26 -8.25 -4.60 -10.72
C PHE A 26 -8.07 -3.35 -11.59
N THR A 27 -8.51 -3.44 -12.85
CA THR A 27 -8.48 -2.31 -13.80
C THR A 27 -9.54 -2.49 -14.87
N THR A 28 -10.19 -1.39 -15.27
CA THR A 28 -11.08 -1.33 -16.44
C THR A 28 -10.34 -0.88 -17.72
N LYS A 29 -9.06 -0.55 -17.61
CA LYS A 29 -8.22 -0.14 -18.74
C LYS A 29 -7.78 -1.35 -19.56
N GLU A 30 -7.49 -1.11 -20.83
CA GLU A 30 -6.94 -2.09 -21.75
C GLU A 30 -5.63 -2.73 -21.25
N VAL A 31 -5.34 -3.91 -21.75
CA VAL A 31 -4.14 -4.67 -21.41
C VAL A 31 -2.89 -3.82 -21.65
N GLY A 32 -2.04 -3.71 -20.63
CA GLY A 32 -0.79 -2.95 -20.69
C GLY A 32 -0.91 -1.45 -20.34
N GLN A 33 -2.12 -0.91 -20.12
CA GLN A 33 -2.34 0.52 -19.80
C GLN A 33 -2.37 0.82 -18.28
N GLY A 34 -1.96 -0.14 -17.47
CA GLY A 34 -1.88 0.01 -16.03
C GLY A 34 -1.83 -1.33 -15.32
N THR A 35 -1.25 -1.34 -14.12
CA THR A 35 -1.13 -2.55 -13.29
C THR A 35 -2.34 -2.76 -12.39
N GLY A 36 -3.26 -1.80 -12.29
CA GLY A 36 -4.39 -1.85 -11.34
C GLY A 36 -3.99 -1.70 -9.86
N LEU A 37 -2.77 -1.24 -9.55
CA LEU A 37 -2.28 -1.17 -8.16
C LEU A 37 -2.47 0.19 -7.47
N GLY A 38 -2.83 1.24 -8.23
CA GLY A 38 -2.87 2.61 -7.70
C GLY A 38 -3.84 2.78 -6.53
N LEU A 39 -5.12 2.46 -6.72
CA LEU A 39 -6.14 2.61 -5.68
C LEU A 39 -5.94 1.61 -4.52
N ALA A 40 -5.48 0.39 -4.80
CA ALA A 40 -5.11 -0.56 -3.75
C ALA A 40 -3.98 -0.01 -2.85
N THR A 41 -3.00 0.68 -3.44
CA THR A 41 -1.91 1.35 -2.70
C THR A 41 -2.44 2.50 -1.86
N VAL A 42 -3.31 3.35 -2.43
CA VAL A 42 -3.96 4.45 -1.69
C VAL A 42 -4.75 3.93 -0.50
N TYR A 43 -5.54 2.87 -0.70
CA TYR A 43 -6.29 2.22 0.38
C TYR A 43 -5.35 1.73 1.49
N GLY A 44 -4.26 1.06 1.13
CA GLY A 44 -3.24 0.60 2.08
C GLY A 44 -2.64 1.75 2.89
N ILE A 45 -2.22 2.83 2.22
CA ILE A 45 -1.66 4.02 2.88
C ILE A 45 -2.66 4.62 3.86
N VAL A 46 -3.90 4.87 3.42
CA VAL A 46 -4.92 5.48 4.28
C VAL A 46 -5.20 4.60 5.50
N LYS A 47 -5.32 3.28 5.32
CA LYS A 47 -5.53 2.35 6.45
C LYS A 47 -4.35 2.32 7.42
N GLN A 48 -3.12 2.30 6.91
CA GLN A 48 -1.91 2.34 7.75
C GLN A 48 -1.80 3.66 8.53
N SER A 49 -2.28 4.76 7.98
CA SER A 49 -2.40 6.05 8.68
C SER A 49 -3.58 6.12 9.66
N GLY A 50 -4.29 5.02 9.91
CA GLY A 50 -5.48 4.99 10.78
C GLY A 50 -6.70 5.70 10.20
N GLY A 51 -6.70 5.95 8.89
CA GLY A 51 -7.74 6.66 8.17
C GLY A 51 -8.81 5.77 7.54
N VAL A 52 -9.77 6.43 6.90
CA VAL A 52 -10.90 5.81 6.17
C VAL A 52 -11.06 6.47 4.81
N ILE A 53 -11.40 5.68 3.79
CA ILE A 53 -11.76 6.19 2.45
C ILE A 53 -13.24 5.95 2.21
N ASP A 54 -13.92 6.98 1.72
CA ASP A 54 -15.27 6.91 1.14
C ASP A 54 -15.23 7.38 -0.32
N VAL A 55 -16.13 6.84 -1.16
CA VAL A 55 -16.17 7.14 -2.60
C VAL A 55 -17.59 7.43 -3.03
N VAL A 56 -17.81 8.67 -3.47
CA VAL A 56 -19.05 9.13 -4.10
C VAL A 56 -18.80 9.22 -5.59
N SER A 57 -19.49 8.40 -6.36
CA SER A 57 -19.38 8.39 -7.81
C SER A 57 -20.70 8.00 -8.44
N ALA A 58 -20.96 8.54 -9.63
CA ALA A 58 -22.07 8.13 -10.46
C ALA A 58 -21.70 8.35 -11.93
N ARG A 59 -22.20 7.47 -12.81
CA ARG A 59 -21.94 7.59 -14.25
C ARG A 59 -22.34 8.96 -14.78
N GLY A 60 -21.43 9.59 -15.53
CA GLY A 60 -21.57 10.91 -16.13
C GLY A 60 -21.48 12.09 -15.14
N LYS A 61 -21.16 11.85 -13.86
CA LYS A 61 -21.12 12.90 -12.82
C LYS A 61 -19.76 13.08 -12.17
N GLY A 62 -18.72 12.38 -12.63
CA GLY A 62 -17.40 12.36 -12.01
C GLY A 62 -17.34 11.50 -10.75
N THR A 63 -16.21 11.59 -10.06
CA THR A 63 -15.95 10.87 -8.81
C THR A 63 -15.38 11.80 -7.76
N THR A 64 -15.73 11.56 -6.49
CA THR A 64 -15.07 12.17 -5.33
C THR A 64 -14.60 11.08 -4.38
N PHE A 65 -13.31 11.11 -4.06
CA PHE A 65 -12.69 10.30 -3.02
C PHE A 65 -12.53 11.16 -1.75
N ASN A 66 -13.14 10.72 -0.65
CA ASN A 66 -13.09 11.36 0.65
C ASN A 66 -12.17 10.55 1.58
N LEU A 67 -11.03 11.12 1.95
CA LEU A 67 -10.03 10.48 2.81
C LEU A 67 -10.07 11.15 4.19
N TYR A 68 -10.47 10.40 5.21
CA TYR A 68 -10.54 10.85 6.59
C TYR A 68 -9.34 10.37 7.38
N PHE A 69 -8.67 11.28 8.08
CA PHE A 69 -7.52 10.97 8.93
C PHE A 69 -7.76 11.41 10.37
N PRO A 70 -7.26 10.68 11.37
CA PRO A 70 -7.29 11.14 12.76
C PRO A 70 -6.48 12.44 12.90
N LEU A 71 -6.94 13.33 13.78
CA LEU A 71 -6.18 14.53 14.14
C LEU A 71 -5.27 14.17 15.30
N THR A 72 -3.98 14.51 15.22
CA THR A 72 -3.04 14.35 16.32
C THR A 72 -2.96 15.67 17.10
N SER A 73 -3.00 15.60 18.42
CA SER A 73 -2.92 16.78 19.30
C SER A 73 -1.49 17.10 19.76
N GLY A 74 -0.50 16.35 19.29
CA GLY A 74 0.92 16.55 19.62
C GLY A 74 1.69 17.18 18.46
N ASP A 75 2.81 17.83 18.78
CA ASP A 75 3.83 18.21 17.81
C ASP A 75 4.17 17.01 16.92
N ALA A 76 4.41 17.27 15.63
CA ALA A 76 4.84 16.22 14.71
C ALA A 76 6.01 15.48 15.35
N PRO A 77 5.97 14.13 15.46
CA PRO A 77 7.12 13.39 15.98
C PRO A 77 8.34 13.83 15.16
N GLU A 78 9.43 14.16 15.85
CA GLU A 78 10.71 14.50 15.23
C GLU A 78 10.93 13.52 14.08
N GLN A 79 10.93 14.07 12.86
CA GLN A 79 10.82 13.35 11.61
C GLN A 79 11.66 12.08 11.72
N ALA A 80 11.00 10.93 11.86
CA ALA A 80 11.70 9.65 12.06
C ALA A 80 12.79 9.63 11.01
N GLN A 81 14.04 9.67 11.44
CA GLN A 81 15.17 9.89 10.54
C GLN A 81 14.96 8.94 9.38
N HIS A 82 14.63 9.50 8.22
CA HIS A 82 14.64 8.72 7.00
C HIS A 82 16.10 8.31 6.91
N TYR A 83 16.40 7.07 7.30
CA TYR A 83 17.65 6.45 6.93
C TYR A 83 17.60 6.50 5.41
N ALA A 84 18.22 7.53 4.85
CA ALA A 84 18.51 7.56 3.44
C ALA A 84 19.17 6.22 3.18
N VAL A 85 18.58 5.41 2.30
CA VAL A 85 19.19 4.15 1.88
C VAL A 85 20.43 4.56 1.09
N THR A 86 21.53 4.79 1.81
CA THR A 86 22.81 5.26 1.26
C THR A 86 23.74 4.11 0.91
N GLY A 87 23.26 2.88 0.99
CA GLY A 87 23.95 1.67 0.57
C GLY A 87 23.12 0.85 -0.42
N GLY A 88 23.80 0.10 -1.29
CA GLY A 88 23.13 -0.88 -2.15
C GLY A 88 22.33 -1.91 -1.32
N LEU A 89 21.47 -2.68 -1.98
CA LEU A 89 20.62 -3.71 -1.36
C LEU A 89 21.39 -4.91 -0.77
N THR A 90 22.69 -4.77 -0.57
CA THR A 90 23.60 -5.82 -0.12
C THR A 90 24.08 -5.53 1.29
N GLY A 91 24.17 -6.55 2.14
CA GLY A 91 24.68 -6.40 3.50
C GLY A 91 25.22 -7.71 4.06
N THR A 92 25.59 -7.72 5.34
CA THR A 92 26.12 -8.90 6.05
C THR A 92 25.38 -9.19 7.36
N GLU A 93 24.36 -8.38 7.64
CA GLU A 93 23.54 -8.41 8.84
C GLU A 93 22.69 -9.69 8.88
N THR A 94 22.23 -10.03 10.08
CA THR A 94 21.30 -11.15 10.27
C THR A 94 19.88 -10.61 10.29
N ILE A 95 19.02 -11.13 9.42
CA ILE A 95 17.62 -10.75 9.32
C ILE A 95 16.74 -11.91 9.81
N LEU A 96 15.84 -11.61 10.75
CA LEU A 96 14.82 -12.54 11.21
C LEU A 96 13.59 -12.41 10.30
N LEU A 97 13.36 -13.42 9.48
CA LEU A 97 12.19 -13.49 8.61
C LEU A 97 11.08 -14.29 9.29
N VAL A 98 9.92 -13.66 9.50
CA VAL A 98 8.73 -14.28 10.08
C VAL A 98 7.66 -14.39 9.00
N GLU A 99 7.46 -15.59 8.45
CA GLU A 99 6.56 -15.87 7.33
C GLU A 99 5.93 -17.26 7.52
N ASP A 100 4.60 -17.35 7.40
CA ASP A 100 3.83 -18.57 7.66
C ASP A 100 3.70 -19.46 6.41
N ALA A 101 3.69 -18.86 5.22
CA ALA A 101 3.65 -19.58 3.96
C ALA A 101 5.04 -20.11 3.56
N ASN A 102 5.20 -21.43 3.54
CA ASN A 102 6.48 -22.09 3.22
C ASN A 102 7.10 -21.61 1.90
N ALA A 103 6.28 -21.45 0.86
CA ALA A 103 6.74 -21.01 -0.46
C ALA A 103 7.27 -19.58 -0.44
N LEU A 104 6.57 -18.66 0.22
CA LEU A 104 6.98 -17.26 0.33
C LEU A 104 8.23 -17.11 1.21
N ARG A 105 8.29 -17.86 2.32
CA ARG A 105 9.48 -17.90 3.19
C ARG A 105 10.73 -18.35 2.43
N ALA A 106 10.59 -19.37 1.58
CA ALA A 106 11.71 -19.88 0.78
C ALA A 106 12.21 -18.83 -0.23
N VAL A 107 11.29 -18.15 -0.94
CA VAL A 107 11.63 -17.09 -1.90
C VAL A 107 12.31 -15.91 -1.19
N ALA A 108 11.72 -15.41 -0.10
CA ALA A 108 12.27 -14.29 0.65
C ALA A 108 13.65 -14.63 1.25
N THR A 109 13.83 -15.82 1.81
CA THR A 109 15.14 -16.27 2.33
C THR A 109 16.19 -16.32 1.22
N ARG A 110 15.83 -16.80 0.03
CA ARG A 110 16.73 -16.84 -1.13
C ARG A 110 17.16 -15.43 -1.57
N ILE A 111 16.23 -14.48 -1.61
CA ILE A 111 16.53 -13.09 -1.96
C ILE A 111 17.47 -12.45 -0.93
N LEU A 112 17.20 -12.63 0.36
CA LEU A 112 18.04 -12.09 1.43
C LEU A 112 19.46 -12.67 1.38
N THR A 113 19.58 -13.99 1.26
CA THR A 113 20.89 -14.66 1.17
C THR A 113 21.66 -14.31 -0.10
N SER A 114 20.98 -14.14 -1.25
CA SER A 114 21.64 -13.69 -2.49
C SER A 114 22.19 -12.26 -2.41
N ASN A 115 21.70 -11.46 -1.47
CA ASN A 115 22.18 -10.11 -1.19
C ASN A 115 23.18 -10.05 -0.02
N GLY A 116 23.70 -11.20 0.44
CA GLY A 116 24.75 -11.29 1.47
C GLY A 116 24.24 -11.37 2.91
N TYR A 117 22.94 -11.23 3.14
CA TYR A 117 22.35 -11.30 4.48
C TYR A 117 22.29 -12.74 5.01
N LYS A 118 22.46 -12.88 6.33
CA LYS A 118 22.28 -14.17 7.01
C LYS A 118 20.82 -14.32 7.42
N GLY A 119 20.15 -15.36 6.95
CA GLY A 119 18.78 -15.67 7.36
C GLY A 119 18.77 -16.51 8.63
N SER A 120 18.09 -16.04 9.68
CA SER A 120 17.62 -16.91 10.76
C SER A 120 16.10 -17.07 10.63
N CYS A 121 15.63 -18.32 10.59
CA CYS A 121 14.21 -18.63 10.50
C CYS A 121 13.70 -19.05 11.89
N SER A 122 12.68 -18.37 12.39
CA SER A 122 11.92 -18.82 13.55
C SER A 122 10.50 -19.19 13.09
N ARG A 123 9.98 -20.32 13.58
CA ARG A 123 8.57 -20.68 13.40
C ARG A 123 7.76 -19.98 14.50
N LYS A 124 6.61 -19.39 14.15
CA LYS A 124 5.61 -19.07 15.16
C LYS A 124 5.07 -20.39 15.75
N TRP A 125 4.92 -20.41 17.07
CA TRP A 125 4.33 -21.51 17.84
C TRP A 125 2.87 -21.73 17.45
#